data_AF-A0AAV0LCP5-F1
#
_entry.id   AF-A0AAV0LCP5-F1
#
_cell.length_a   1.000
_cell.length_b   1.000
_cell.length_c   1.000
_cell.angle_alpha   90.00
_cell.angle_beta   90.00
_cell.angle_gamma   90.00
#
_symmetry.space_group_name_H-M   'P 1'
#
loop_
_entity.id
_entity.type
_entity.pdbx_description
1 polymer ?
#
loop_
_entity_poly.entity_id
_entity_poly.type
_entity_poly.pdbx_seq_one_letter_code
_entity_poly.pdbx_strand_id
1 'polypeptide(L)'
;MNIEAKKKFEFLESMSAVMDAHLRYFKLGYELFRQIEPLIHQVLTYAQQSKEHALIEQDKLAKRIQEFRTQSELDSIQASSRLEPSTSGDSFAALGVSPYKNIEGIIQCGSNGEVHILKQGYLLKHSSTSRGDWKRRFFVLDSQGSLYYYRNKSINAVQHRSTASADYNAGVFARFRARHHRSASFGEGGLDCCSVDLNTSTLKMDSDNTDLRLCFRIISPLKTYTLQVHSQNPSS
;
A
#
# COMPACT_ATOMS: atom_id res chain seq x y z
N MET A 1 -20.13 68.49 49.46
CA MET A 1 -20.19 67.02 49.28
C MET A 1 -18.82 66.45 49.63
N ASN A 2 -18.73 65.46 50.52
CA ASN A 2 -17.44 64.94 50.99
C ASN A 2 -16.76 64.11 49.86
N ILE A 3 -15.66 64.62 49.31
CA ILE A 3 -14.93 64.04 48.16
C ILE A 3 -14.47 62.61 48.46
N GLU A 4 -14.14 62.31 49.71
CA GLU A 4 -13.70 60.98 50.13
C GLU A 4 -14.84 59.95 50.07
N ALA A 5 -16.04 60.34 50.54
CA ALA A 5 -17.23 59.52 50.43
C ALA A 5 -17.59 59.25 48.96
N LYS A 6 -17.39 60.25 48.09
CA LYS A 6 -17.63 60.12 46.65
C LYS A 6 -16.76 59.05 45.98
N LYS A 7 -15.45 59.10 46.20
CA LYS A 7 -14.51 58.11 45.66
C LYS A 7 -14.81 56.69 46.14
N LYS A 8 -15.22 56.53 47.40
CA LYS A 8 -15.56 55.22 47.98
C LYS A 8 -16.78 54.60 47.30
N PHE A 9 -17.86 55.36 47.09
CA PHE A 9 -19.05 54.79 46.45
C PHE A 9 -18.83 54.54 44.95
N GLU A 10 -18.11 55.41 44.23
CA GLU A 10 -17.81 55.21 42.80
C GLU A 10 -16.95 53.95 42.57
N PHE A 11 -15.97 53.69 43.44
CA PHE A 11 -15.18 52.45 43.39
C PHE A 11 -16.06 51.21 43.60
N LEU A 12 -16.94 51.25 44.61
CA LEU A 12 -17.79 50.11 44.94
C LEU A 12 -18.84 49.84 43.85
N GLU A 13 -19.38 50.89 43.23
CA GLU A 13 -20.27 50.80 42.08
C GLU A 13 -19.57 50.16 40.88
N SER A 14 -18.34 50.60 40.56
CA SER A 14 -17.55 49.99 39.50
C SER A 14 -17.26 48.51 39.76
N MET A 15 -16.89 48.15 41.00
CA MET A 15 -16.62 46.76 41.36
C MET A 15 -17.89 45.91 41.27
N SER A 16 -19.03 46.42 41.73
CA SER A 16 -20.32 45.74 41.65
C SER A 16 -20.74 45.49 40.20
N ALA A 17 -20.57 46.48 39.33
CA ALA A 17 -20.85 46.35 37.90
C ALA A 17 -19.97 45.27 37.24
N VAL A 18 -18.68 45.21 37.60
CA VAL A 18 -17.76 44.16 37.10
C VAL A 18 -18.17 42.78 37.60
N MET A 19 -18.50 42.63 38.89
CA MET A 19 -18.94 41.35 39.45
C MET A 19 -20.21 40.84 38.79
N ASP A 20 -21.19 41.71 38.57
CA ASP A 20 -22.43 41.37 37.88
C ASP A 20 -22.19 41.02 36.40
N ALA A 21 -21.32 41.75 35.69
CA ALA A 21 -20.92 41.39 34.34
C ALA A 21 -20.26 40.00 34.27
N HIS A 22 -19.37 39.66 35.21
CA HIS A 22 -18.78 38.33 35.29
C HIS A 22 -19.81 37.25 35.57
N LEU A 23 -20.73 37.48 36.52
CA LEU A 23 -21.81 36.53 36.81
C LEU A 23 -22.62 36.20 35.56
N ARG A 24 -23.01 37.23 34.78
CA ARG A 24 -23.73 37.05 33.52
C ARG A 24 -22.90 36.35 32.46
N TYR A 25 -21.62 36.70 32.34
CA TYR A 25 -20.69 36.06 31.40
C TYR A 25 -20.58 34.55 31.68
N PHE A 26 -20.37 34.16 32.93
CA PHE A 26 -20.29 32.74 33.30
C PHE A 26 -21.61 32.01 33.11
N LYS A 27 -22.74 32.66 33.40
CA LYS A 27 -24.06 32.08 33.16
C LYS A 27 -24.29 31.80 31.67
N LEU A 28 -23.98 32.76 30.80
CA LEU A 28 -24.07 32.60 29.35
C LEU A 28 -23.14 31.48 28.85
N GLY A 29 -21.91 31.44 29.36
CA GLY A 29 -20.95 30.38 29.03
C GLY A 29 -21.46 28.99 29.44
N TYR A 30 -22.01 28.86 30.64
CA TYR A 30 -22.60 27.60 31.12
C TYR A 30 -23.77 27.15 30.22
N GLU A 31 -24.68 28.06 29.86
CA GLU A 31 -25.80 27.75 28.97
C GLU A 31 -25.33 27.31 27.59
N LEU A 32 -24.28 27.92 27.05
CA LEU A 32 -23.65 27.53 25.79
C LEU A 32 -23.05 26.12 25.88
N PHE A 33 -22.25 25.83 26.91
CA PHE A 33 -21.64 24.51 27.07
C PHE A 33 -22.68 23.41 27.27
N ARG A 34 -23.77 23.71 27.97
CA ARG A 34 -24.90 22.79 28.13
C ARG A 34 -25.55 22.44 26.78
N GLN A 35 -25.59 23.36 25.82
CA GLN A 35 -26.08 23.07 24.46
C GLN A 35 -25.09 22.24 23.64
N ILE A 36 -23.79 22.36 23.91
CA ILE A 36 -22.72 21.62 23.21
C ILE A 36 -22.52 20.23 23.82
N GLU A 37 -22.90 20.02 25.07
CA GLU A 37 -22.82 18.73 25.79
C GLU A 37 -23.27 17.49 24.99
N PRO A 38 -24.42 17.46 24.29
CA PRO A 38 -24.80 16.31 23.47
C PRO A 38 -23.80 16.00 22.35
N LEU A 39 -23.20 17.04 21.72
CA LEU A 39 -22.19 16.84 20.68
C LEU A 39 -20.89 16.26 21.28
N ILE A 40 -20.50 16.69 22.48
CA ILE A 40 -19.35 16.12 23.19
C ILE A 40 -19.57 14.63 23.43
N HIS A 41 -20.75 14.24 23.89
CA HIS A 41 -21.11 12.84 24.09
C HIS A 41 -21.11 12.05 22.78
N GLN A 42 -21.66 12.61 21.70
CA GLN A 42 -21.66 11.97 20.39
C GLN A 42 -20.25 11.70 19.86
N VAL A 43 -19.35 12.69 19.96
CA VAL A 43 -17.94 12.54 19.55
C VAL A 43 -17.23 11.49 20.42
N LEU A 44 -17.50 11.47 21.73
CA LEU A 44 -16.93 10.47 22.63
C LEU A 44 -17.39 9.05 22.27
N THR A 45 -18.69 8.86 22.03
CA THR A 45 -19.24 7.56 21.61
C THR A 45 -18.62 7.11 20.29
N TYR A 46 -18.52 8.00 19.30
CA TYR A 46 -17.91 7.68 18.02
C TYR A 46 -16.43 7.28 18.18
N ALA A 47 -15.66 8.01 18.99
CA ALA A 47 -14.27 7.67 19.25
C ALA A 47 -14.12 6.29 19.91
N GLN A 48 -15.00 5.96 20.86
CA GLN A 48 -14.99 4.66 21.53
C GLN A 48 -15.35 3.52 20.56
N GLN A 49 -16.38 3.70 19.74
CA GLN A 49 -16.78 2.71 18.72
C GLN A 49 -15.68 2.52 17.68
N SER A 50 -15.06 3.60 17.21
CA SER A 50 -13.95 3.54 16.25
C SER A 50 -12.75 2.76 16.82
N LYS A 51 -12.43 2.97 18.11
CA LYS A 51 -11.39 2.21 18.80
C LYS A 51 -11.73 0.72 18.87
N GLU A 52 -12.96 0.37 19.24
CA GLU A 52 -13.40 -1.03 19.32
C GLU A 52 -13.35 -1.71 17.95
N HIS A 53 -13.87 -1.04 16.91
CA HIS A 53 -13.83 -1.56 15.55
C HIS A 53 -12.40 -1.83 15.07
N ALA A 54 -11.48 -0.91 15.32
CA ALA A 54 -10.07 -1.07 14.96
C ALA A 54 -9.41 -2.27 15.66
N LEU A 55 -9.75 -2.53 16.93
CA LEU A 55 -9.25 -3.69 17.67
C LEU A 55 -9.81 -5.00 17.11
N ILE A 56 -11.10 -5.03 16.77
CA ILE A 56 -11.75 -6.20 16.15
C ILE A 56 -11.11 -6.51 14.79
N GLU A 57 -10.91 -5.50 13.95
CA GLU A 57 -10.25 -5.66 12.65
C GLU A 57 -8.81 -6.14 12.78
N GLN A 58 -8.07 -5.61 13.77
CA GLN A 58 -6.71 -6.05 14.07
C GLN A 58 -6.65 -7.53 14.49
N ASP A 59 -7.53 -7.95 15.40
CA ASP A 59 -7.62 -9.35 15.84
C ASP A 59 -8.00 -10.29 14.68
N LYS A 60 -9.01 -9.90 13.89
CA LYS A 60 -9.43 -10.65 12.70
C LYS A 60 -8.30 -10.81 11.69
N LEU A 61 -7.53 -9.74 11.46
CA LEU A 61 -6.36 -9.78 10.58
C LEU A 61 -5.26 -10.69 11.15
N ALA A 62 -4.97 -10.57 12.45
CA ALA A 62 -3.95 -11.39 13.11
C ALA A 62 -4.27 -12.90 12.99
N LYS A 63 -5.53 -13.27 13.22
CA LYS A 63 -6.02 -14.66 13.04
C LYS A 63 -5.81 -15.15 11.61
N ARG A 64 -6.24 -14.37 10.60
CA ARG A 64 -6.06 -14.75 9.19
C ARG A 64 -4.59 -14.87 8.79
N ILE A 65 -3.72 -14.00 9.31
CA ILE A 65 -2.27 -14.10 9.07
C ILE A 65 -1.71 -15.39 9.69
N GLN A 66 -2.14 -15.73 10.90
CA GLN A 66 -1.72 -16.96 11.57
C GLN A 66 -2.19 -18.20 10.82
N GLU A 67 -3.46 -18.25 10.42
CA GLU A 67 -4.03 -19.33 9.59
C GLU A 67 -3.22 -19.53 8.30
N PHE A 68 -2.90 -18.44 7.59
CA PHE A 68 -2.10 -18.49 6.37
C PHE A 68 -0.68 -19.03 6.62
N ARG A 69 -0.04 -18.63 7.72
CA ARG A 69 1.29 -19.12 8.11
C ARG A 69 1.26 -20.62 8.38
N THR A 70 0.30 -21.09 9.17
CA THR A 70 0.14 -22.52 9.47
C THR A 70 -0.17 -23.32 8.22
N GLN A 71 -1.06 -22.85 7.34
CA GLN A 71 -1.35 -23.52 6.07
C GLN A 71 -0.10 -23.62 5.18
N SER A 72 0.64 -22.53 5.03
CA SER A 72 1.88 -22.53 4.24
C SER A 72 2.95 -23.47 4.81
N GLU A 73 3.02 -23.64 6.13
CA GLU A 73 3.93 -24.58 6.80
C GLU A 73 3.51 -26.03 6.52
N LEU A 74 2.21 -26.34 6.62
CA LEU A 74 1.68 -27.66 6.28
C LEU A 74 1.92 -28.01 4.81
N ASP A 75 1.64 -27.08 3.89
CA ASP A 75 1.88 -27.25 2.46
C ASP A 75 3.37 -27.48 2.17
N SER A 76 4.27 -26.78 2.88
CA SER A 76 5.72 -26.96 2.78
C SER A 76 6.16 -28.35 3.26
N ILE A 77 5.65 -28.81 4.42
CA ILE A 77 5.96 -30.13 4.95
C ILE A 77 5.45 -31.21 3.99
N GLN A 78 4.22 -31.09 3.48
CA GLN A 78 3.65 -32.02 2.50
C GLN A 78 4.43 -32.03 1.17
N ALA A 79 4.94 -30.88 0.73
CA ALA A 79 5.80 -30.81 -0.45
C ALA A 79 7.14 -31.51 -0.22
N SER A 80 7.72 -31.40 0.98
CA SER A 80 8.97 -32.09 1.34
C SER A 80 8.81 -33.61 1.55
N SER A 81 7.66 -34.07 2.06
CA SER A 81 7.42 -35.51 2.28
C SER A 81 7.14 -36.30 0.99
N ARG A 82 6.85 -35.61 -0.12
CA ARG A 82 6.82 -36.22 -1.47
C ARG A 82 8.21 -36.56 -2.04
N LEU A 83 9.28 -36.25 -1.31
CA LEU A 83 10.66 -36.53 -1.69
C LEU A 83 11.32 -37.44 -0.64
N GLU A 84 10.87 -38.70 -0.51
CA GLU A 84 11.69 -39.81 0.00
C GLU A 84 11.22 -41.14 -0.65
N PRO A 85 12.12 -42.11 -0.88
CA PRO A 85 11.98 -43.12 -1.93
C PRO A 85 11.26 -44.36 -1.43
N SER A 86 10.05 -44.61 -1.95
CA SER A 86 9.41 -45.91 -1.83
C SER A 86 9.56 -46.72 -3.12
N THR A 87 10.45 -47.70 -3.05
CA THR A 87 10.29 -49.08 -3.54
C THR A 87 10.01 -49.28 -5.04
N SER A 88 11.04 -49.83 -5.71
CA SER A 88 10.97 -50.98 -6.62
C SER A 88 9.56 -51.36 -7.11
N GLY A 89 9.26 -51.08 -8.38
CA GLY A 89 8.04 -51.55 -9.03
C GLY A 89 7.81 -50.92 -10.39
N ASP A 90 8.38 -51.55 -11.41
CA ASP A 90 8.20 -51.38 -12.85
C ASP A 90 6.76 -51.00 -13.30
N SER A 91 6.58 -49.86 -13.98
CA SER A 91 5.61 -49.68 -15.09
C SER A 91 5.60 -48.25 -15.65
N PHE A 92 6.21 -48.16 -16.83
CA PHE A 92 5.77 -47.42 -18.01
C PHE A 92 4.40 -46.69 -17.94
N ALA A 93 4.42 -45.35 -17.91
CA ALA A 93 3.45 -44.50 -18.59
C ALA A 93 4.00 -43.07 -18.72
N ALA A 94 4.65 -42.80 -19.85
CA ALA A 94 4.99 -41.47 -20.29
C ALA A 94 3.73 -40.63 -20.49
N LEU A 95 3.38 -39.80 -19.51
CA LEU A 95 2.47 -38.67 -19.70
C LEU A 95 3.25 -37.37 -19.51
N GLY A 96 4.13 -37.11 -20.49
CA GLY A 96 4.63 -35.78 -20.76
C GLY A 96 3.44 -34.91 -21.18
N VAL A 97 2.87 -34.18 -20.23
CA VAL A 97 1.86 -33.15 -20.48
C VAL A 97 2.52 -32.07 -21.33
N SER A 98 2.30 -32.18 -22.63
CA SER A 98 2.80 -31.28 -23.66
C SER A 98 2.30 -29.84 -23.40
N PRO A 99 3.21 -28.83 -23.38
CA PRO A 99 2.85 -27.42 -23.18
C PRO A 99 1.91 -26.86 -24.26
N TYR A 100 1.74 -27.58 -25.37
CA TYR A 100 0.96 -27.13 -26.52
C TYR A 100 -0.56 -27.23 -26.34
N LYS A 101 -1.06 -28.08 -25.42
CA LYS A 101 -2.51 -28.19 -25.17
C LYS A 101 -3.12 -26.99 -24.44
N ASN A 102 -2.30 -26.22 -23.71
CA ASN A 102 -2.75 -24.99 -23.06
C ASN A 102 -2.98 -23.85 -24.08
N ILE A 103 -2.32 -23.92 -25.24
CA ILE A 103 -2.34 -22.88 -26.28
C ILE A 103 -3.69 -22.87 -27.03
N GLU A 104 -4.30 -24.02 -27.29
CA GLU A 104 -5.63 -24.10 -27.92
C GLU A 104 -6.74 -23.50 -27.05
N GLY A 105 -6.71 -23.73 -25.73
CA GLY A 105 -7.69 -23.17 -24.80
C GLY A 105 -7.62 -21.63 -24.70
N ILE A 106 -6.44 -21.04 -24.93
CA ILE A 106 -6.23 -19.59 -24.94
C ILE A 106 -6.80 -18.96 -26.21
N ILE A 107 -6.64 -19.61 -27.37
CA ILE A 107 -7.16 -19.14 -28.66
C ILE A 107 -8.70 -19.20 -28.68
N GLN A 108 -9.31 -20.19 -28.00
CA GLN A 108 -10.76 -20.32 -27.90
C GLN A 108 -11.43 -19.25 -27.00
N CYS A 109 -10.74 -18.71 -25.99
CA CYS A 109 -11.29 -17.66 -25.09
C CYS A 109 -11.31 -16.26 -25.71
N GLY A 110 -10.58 -16.02 -26.81
CA GLY A 110 -10.51 -14.71 -27.47
C GLY A 110 -11.82 -14.22 -28.12
N SER A 111 -12.88 -15.05 -28.17
CA SER A 111 -14.14 -14.70 -28.83
C SER A 111 -15.07 -13.79 -28.02
N ASN A 112 -14.79 -13.56 -26.73
CA ASN A 112 -15.72 -12.83 -25.83
C ASN A 112 -15.28 -11.40 -25.48
N GLY A 113 -14.19 -10.88 -26.07
CA GLY A 113 -13.71 -9.52 -25.82
C GLY A 113 -13.15 -9.27 -24.41
N GLU A 114 -13.09 -10.30 -23.56
CA GLU A 114 -12.53 -10.23 -22.21
C GLU A 114 -11.00 -10.46 -22.26
N VAL A 115 -10.24 -9.54 -21.65
CA VAL A 115 -8.78 -9.64 -21.58
C VAL A 115 -8.40 -10.50 -20.38
N HIS A 116 -7.73 -11.62 -20.61
CA HIS A 116 -7.34 -12.56 -19.57
C HIS A 116 -5.81 -12.58 -19.39
N ILE A 117 -5.34 -12.92 -18.20
CA ILE A 117 -3.90 -13.06 -17.90
C ILE A 117 -3.41 -14.42 -18.42
N LEU A 118 -2.49 -14.41 -19.39
CA LEU A 118 -1.87 -15.62 -19.92
C LEU A 118 -0.76 -16.14 -19.01
N LYS A 119 0.06 -15.21 -18.49
CA LYS A 119 1.17 -15.55 -17.62
C LYS A 119 1.49 -14.39 -16.70
N GLN A 120 1.87 -14.71 -15.47
CA GLN A 120 2.35 -13.73 -14.52
C GLN A 120 3.46 -14.31 -13.66
N GLY A 121 4.37 -13.46 -13.20
CA GLY A 121 5.45 -13.93 -12.36
C GLY A 121 6.54 -12.89 -12.13
N TYR A 122 7.44 -13.21 -11.21
CA TYR A 122 8.60 -12.39 -10.94
C TYR A 122 9.73 -12.71 -11.92
N LEU A 123 10.25 -11.67 -12.56
CA LEU A 123 11.47 -11.72 -13.35
C LEU A 123 12.46 -10.65 -12.86
N LEU A 124 13.74 -10.91 -13.09
CA LEU A 124 14.78 -9.91 -12.88
C LEU A 124 14.92 -9.11 -14.18
N LYS A 125 14.76 -7.79 -14.10
CA LYS A 125 14.92 -6.87 -15.22
C LYS A 125 16.22 -6.09 -15.06
N HIS A 126 17.08 -6.14 -16.06
CA HIS A 126 18.28 -5.31 -16.11
C HIS A 126 17.89 -3.83 -16.26
N SER A 127 18.49 -2.96 -15.45
CA SER A 127 18.29 -1.53 -15.59
C SER A 127 19.07 -1.00 -16.79
N SER A 128 18.48 -0.04 -17.50
CA SER A 128 19.14 0.69 -18.57
C SER A 128 20.00 1.86 -18.05
N THR A 129 20.09 2.06 -16.73
CA THR A 129 20.95 3.08 -16.10
C THR A 129 22.39 2.57 -15.97
N SER A 130 23.36 3.50 -16.02
CA SER A 130 24.81 3.24 -16.04
C SER A 130 25.37 2.41 -14.86
N ARG A 131 24.56 2.11 -13.83
CA ARG A 131 24.94 1.24 -12.71
C ARG A 131 24.66 -0.25 -12.93
N GLY A 132 24.01 -0.64 -14.04
CA GLY A 132 23.87 -2.05 -14.44
C GLY A 132 23.18 -2.95 -13.40
N ASP A 133 22.17 -2.43 -12.70
CA ASP A 133 21.49 -3.16 -11.61
C ASP A 133 20.33 -4.03 -12.12
N TRP A 134 20.23 -5.27 -11.62
CA TRP A 134 19.09 -6.16 -11.86
C TRP A 134 17.99 -5.91 -10.80
N LYS A 135 16.76 -5.69 -11.23
CA LYS A 135 15.61 -5.46 -10.34
C LYS A 135 14.55 -6.52 -10.50
N ARG A 136 14.14 -7.14 -9.39
CA ARG A 136 12.96 -8.01 -9.35
C ARG A 136 11.71 -7.18 -9.63
N ARG A 137 10.92 -7.58 -10.62
CA ARG A 137 9.65 -6.97 -11.02
C ARG A 137 8.62 -8.07 -11.26
N PHE A 138 7.37 -7.81 -10.89
CA PHE A 138 6.25 -8.69 -11.22
C PHE A 138 5.72 -8.28 -12.60
N PHE A 139 5.75 -9.22 -13.54
CA PHE A 139 5.29 -9.04 -14.90
C PHE A 139 3.96 -9.75 -15.08
N VAL A 140 3.08 -9.14 -15.87
CA VAL A 140 1.80 -9.73 -16.27
C VAL A 140 1.70 -9.62 -17.78
N LEU A 141 1.42 -10.75 -18.42
CA LEU A 141 1.14 -10.87 -19.85
C LEU A 141 -0.34 -11.12 -20.03
N ASP A 142 -0.99 -10.27 -20.79
CA ASP A 142 -2.39 -10.43 -21.16
C ASP A 142 -2.59 -11.18 -22.49
N SER A 143 -3.84 -11.52 -22.79
CA SER A 143 -4.25 -12.20 -24.02
C SER A 143 -4.14 -11.34 -25.27
N GLN A 144 -4.01 -10.01 -25.12
CA GLN A 144 -3.81 -9.08 -26.23
C GLN A 144 -2.33 -8.97 -26.62
N GLY A 145 -1.42 -9.62 -25.88
CA GLY A 145 0.02 -9.56 -26.14
C GLY A 145 0.72 -8.40 -25.45
N SER A 146 0.06 -7.65 -24.55
CA SER A 146 0.71 -6.63 -23.75
C SER A 146 1.36 -7.22 -22.51
N LEU A 147 2.65 -6.95 -22.34
CA LEU A 147 3.43 -7.30 -21.16
C LEU A 147 3.67 -6.04 -20.34
N TYR A 148 3.17 -5.99 -19.11
CA TYR A 148 3.32 -4.84 -18.23
C TYR A 148 3.94 -5.19 -16.88
N TYR A 149 4.62 -4.20 -16.30
CA TYR A 149 5.13 -4.24 -14.93
C TYR A 149 4.99 -2.88 -14.27
N TYR A 150 4.77 -2.91 -12.96
CA TYR A 150 4.68 -1.70 -12.15
C TYR A 150 6.05 -1.34 -11.57
N ARG A 151 6.43 -0.07 -11.66
CA ARG A 151 7.53 0.50 -10.88
C ARG A 151 6.94 1.42 -9.82
N ASN A 152 7.44 1.27 -8.60
CA ASN A 152 7.17 2.27 -7.58
C ASN A 152 7.84 3.58 -8.03
N LYS A 153 7.07 4.66 -8.20
CA LYS A 153 7.68 5.98 -8.21
C LYS A 153 8.17 6.14 -6.78
N SER A 154 9.48 6.17 -6.58
CA SER A 154 10.01 6.66 -5.31
C SER A 154 9.44 8.07 -5.16
N ILE A 155 8.36 8.20 -4.40
CA ILE A 155 8.06 9.43 -3.70
C ILE A 155 9.36 9.66 -2.97
N ASN A 156 10.15 10.64 -3.41
CA ASN A 156 11.32 11.06 -2.66
C ASN A 156 10.77 11.29 -1.26
N ALA A 157 11.04 10.35 -0.36
CA ALA A 157 10.84 10.56 1.04
C ALA A 157 11.75 11.74 1.32
N VAL A 158 11.14 12.93 1.44
CA VAL A 158 11.82 14.13 1.90
C VAL A 158 12.20 13.82 3.34
N GLN A 159 13.31 13.12 3.49
CA GLN A 159 14.05 12.97 4.71
C GLN A 159 15.20 13.98 4.58
N HIS A 160 15.23 14.89 5.55
CA HIS A 160 16.13 16.03 5.71
C HIS A 160 15.81 17.31 4.91
N ARG A 161 15.04 18.20 5.54
CA ARG A 161 15.60 19.32 6.32
C ARG A 161 14.49 19.96 7.15
N SER A 162 14.46 19.65 8.43
CA SER A 162 13.83 20.50 9.44
C SER A 162 14.69 21.76 9.58
N THR A 163 14.67 22.63 8.58
CA THR A 163 15.06 24.02 8.77
C THR A 163 13.86 24.73 9.34
N ALA A 164 14.03 25.19 10.58
CA ALA A 164 13.14 26.13 11.23
C ALA A 164 12.79 27.27 10.26
N SER A 165 11.51 27.43 9.97
CA SER A 165 10.94 28.71 9.56
C SER A 165 9.72 28.90 10.43
N ALA A 166 9.84 29.88 11.32
CA ALA A 166 8.78 30.30 12.21
C ALA A 166 7.65 30.91 11.39
N ASP A 167 6.47 30.28 11.43
CA ASP A 167 5.22 30.98 11.19
C ASP A 167 4.29 30.69 12.37
N TYR A 168 4.14 31.71 13.19
CA TYR A 168 3.24 31.79 14.33
C TYR A 168 1.80 31.66 13.83
N ASN A 169 1.22 30.45 13.84
CA ASN A 169 -0.23 30.17 14.01
C ASN A 169 -0.66 28.72 13.68
N ALA A 170 0.22 27.72 13.75
CA ALA A 170 -0.21 26.33 13.65
C ALA A 170 -0.71 25.81 15.01
N GLY A 171 -2.01 26.02 15.29
CA GLY A 171 -2.67 25.50 16.49
C GLY A 171 -2.48 23.98 16.67
N VAL A 172 -2.57 23.51 17.91
CA VAL A 172 -2.23 22.14 18.37
C VAL A 172 -2.92 21.02 17.55
N PHE A 173 -3.99 21.33 16.83
CA PHE A 173 -4.74 20.43 15.96
C PHE A 173 -4.17 20.24 14.53
N ALA A 174 -3.20 21.05 14.10
CA ALA A 174 -2.59 20.92 12.77
C ALA A 174 -1.89 19.56 12.58
N ARG A 175 -1.31 19.01 13.66
CA ARG A 175 -0.68 17.68 13.65
C ARG A 175 -1.68 16.54 13.50
N PHE A 176 -2.93 16.72 13.97
CA PHE A 176 -3.99 15.73 13.81
C PHE A 176 -4.46 15.67 12.35
N ARG A 177 -4.65 16.82 11.70
CA ARG A 177 -5.06 16.85 10.27
C ARG A 177 -3.98 16.32 9.33
N ALA A 178 -2.70 16.55 9.64
CA ALA A 178 -1.58 16.04 8.84
C ALA A 178 -1.50 14.50 8.79
N ARG A 179 -2.00 13.80 9.82
CA ARG A 179 -2.03 12.33 9.85
C ARG A 179 -3.32 11.73 9.25
N HIS A 180 -4.45 12.45 9.31
CA HIS A 180 -5.72 11.97 8.76
C HIS A 180 -6.00 12.38 7.30
N HIS A 181 -5.19 13.27 6.71
CA HIS A 181 -5.08 13.38 5.25
C HIS A 181 -4.13 12.35 4.61
N ARG A 182 -3.63 11.39 5.39
CA ARG A 182 -3.27 10.06 4.88
C ARG A 182 -4.53 9.18 4.86
N SER A 183 -5.65 9.74 4.40
CA SER A 183 -6.70 8.88 3.85
C SER A 183 -6.03 8.07 2.74
N ALA A 184 -6.29 6.78 2.72
CA ALA A 184 -5.80 5.85 1.73
C ALA A 184 -6.35 6.25 0.35
N SER A 185 -5.79 7.30 -0.22
CA SER A 185 -5.71 7.47 -1.64
C SER A 185 -4.78 6.35 -2.10
N PHE A 186 -5.36 5.17 -2.33
CA PHE A 186 -5.06 4.38 -3.52
C PHE A 186 -5.31 5.29 -4.75
N GLY A 187 -4.50 6.34 -4.84
CA GLY A 187 -4.46 7.28 -5.93
C GLY A 187 -3.48 6.68 -6.91
N GLU A 188 -3.95 6.43 -8.12
CA GLU A 188 -3.24 6.06 -9.35
C GLU A 188 -1.87 6.75 -9.60
N GLY A 189 -1.46 7.73 -8.78
CA GLY A 189 -0.23 8.51 -8.98
C GLY A 189 1.07 7.91 -8.43
N GLY A 190 1.04 6.84 -7.63
CA GLY A 190 2.25 6.28 -6.98
C GLY A 190 3.00 5.20 -7.77
N LEU A 191 2.30 4.50 -8.67
CA LEU A 191 2.86 3.43 -9.48
C LEU A 191 2.94 3.89 -10.92
N ASP A 192 4.12 3.84 -11.51
CA ASP A 192 4.24 4.00 -12.94
C ASP A 192 4.09 2.62 -13.59
N CYS A 193 3.13 2.48 -14.51
CA CYS A 193 2.95 1.26 -15.27
C CYS A 193 3.78 1.34 -16.55
N CYS A 194 4.72 0.42 -16.72
CA CYS A 194 5.46 0.27 -17.95
C CYS A 194 4.85 -0.89 -18.74
N SER A 195 4.39 -0.63 -19.96
CA SER A 195 3.85 -1.65 -20.87
C SER A 195 4.76 -1.84 -22.09
N VAL A 196 4.76 -3.05 -22.63
CA VAL A 196 5.46 -3.45 -23.85
C VAL A 196 4.52 -4.34 -24.64
N ASP A 197 4.22 -3.96 -25.88
CA ASP A 197 3.47 -4.81 -26.80
C ASP A 197 4.39 -5.88 -27.40
N LEU A 198 4.08 -7.16 -27.14
CA LEU A 198 4.85 -8.29 -27.65
C LEU A 198 4.51 -8.63 -29.10
N ASN A 199 3.36 -8.20 -29.62
CA ASN A 199 2.99 -8.47 -31.02
C ASN A 199 3.92 -7.74 -32.00
N THR A 200 4.46 -6.60 -31.57
CA THR A 200 5.41 -5.78 -32.33
C THR A 200 6.86 -5.96 -31.87
N SER A 201 7.12 -6.85 -30.89
CA SER A 201 8.45 -7.08 -30.34
C SER A 201 9.06 -8.38 -30.83
N THR A 202 10.38 -8.45 -30.82
CA THR A 202 11.12 -9.70 -31.11
C THR A 202 11.78 -10.23 -29.83
N LEU A 203 11.63 -11.53 -29.60
CA LEU A 203 12.25 -12.23 -28.48
C LEU A 203 13.57 -12.86 -28.93
N LYS A 204 14.67 -12.58 -28.22
CA LYS A 204 15.97 -13.21 -28.44
C LYS A 204 16.45 -13.85 -27.16
N MET A 205 16.84 -15.12 -27.22
CA MET A 205 17.58 -15.75 -26.13
C MET A 205 18.99 -15.14 -26.12
N ASP A 206 19.48 -14.73 -24.95
CA ASP A 206 20.81 -14.14 -24.84
C ASP A 206 21.82 -15.28 -24.67
N SER A 207 22.43 -15.72 -25.78
CA SER A 207 23.52 -16.70 -25.80
C SER A 207 24.90 -16.07 -25.63
N ASP A 208 24.99 -14.73 -25.70
CA ASP A 208 26.25 -14.03 -25.98
C ASP A 208 26.98 -13.56 -24.72
N ASN A 209 26.33 -13.58 -23.56
CA ASN A 209 26.94 -13.31 -22.26
C ASN A 209 27.03 -14.60 -21.45
N THR A 210 28.22 -15.21 -21.43
CA THR A 210 28.52 -16.50 -20.77
C THR A 210 28.17 -16.58 -19.28
N ASP A 211 27.97 -15.44 -18.60
CA ASP A 211 27.70 -15.39 -17.15
C ASP A 211 26.22 -15.22 -16.77
N LEU A 212 25.33 -15.04 -17.75
CA LEU A 212 23.92 -14.72 -17.53
C LEU A 212 22.99 -15.89 -17.90
N ARG A 213 22.93 -16.90 -17.02
CA ARG A 213 22.03 -18.06 -17.21
C ARG A 213 20.56 -17.63 -17.28
N LEU A 214 19.79 -18.23 -18.20
CA LEU A 214 18.34 -18.03 -18.38
C LEU A 214 17.91 -16.58 -18.67
N CYS A 215 18.73 -15.86 -19.43
CA CYS A 215 18.42 -14.51 -19.88
C CYS A 215 17.82 -14.48 -21.30
N PHE A 216 16.90 -13.56 -21.50
CA PHE A 216 16.32 -13.26 -22.79
C PHE A 216 16.07 -11.77 -22.93
N ARG A 217 16.02 -11.31 -24.17
CA ARG A 217 15.77 -9.91 -24.54
C ARG A 217 14.47 -9.78 -25.30
N ILE A 218 13.68 -8.80 -24.90
CA ILE A 218 12.52 -8.31 -25.65
C ILE A 218 12.98 -7.05 -26.38
N ILE A 219 13.03 -7.11 -27.70
CA ILE A 219 13.40 -5.98 -28.55
C ILE A 219 12.11 -5.41 -29.14
N SER A 220 11.61 -4.34 -28.52
CA SER A 220 10.48 -3.54 -28.99
C SER A 220 11.00 -2.34 -29.79
N PRO A 221 10.22 -1.76 -30.72
CA PRO A 221 10.59 -0.54 -31.46
C PRO A 221 11.01 0.63 -30.55
N LEU A 222 10.46 0.69 -29.33
CA LEU A 222 10.74 1.77 -28.38
C LEU A 222 11.94 1.48 -27.48
N LYS A 223 12.16 0.21 -27.11
CA LYS A 223 13.14 -0.15 -26.08
C LYS A 223 13.47 -1.64 -26.10
N THR A 224 14.71 -1.97 -25.75
CA THR A 224 15.13 -3.34 -25.43
C THR A 224 15.08 -3.60 -23.93
N TYR A 225 14.50 -4.73 -23.54
CA TYR A 225 14.38 -5.20 -22.16
C TYR A 225 15.16 -6.50 -22.01
N THR A 226 16.19 -6.51 -21.16
CA THR A 226 16.88 -7.74 -20.78
C THR A 226 16.25 -8.28 -19.50
N LEU A 227 15.72 -9.49 -19.56
CA LEU A 227 15.02 -10.18 -18.47
C LEU A 227 15.71 -11.50 -18.16
N GLN A 228 15.72 -11.85 -16.88
CA GLN A 228 16.24 -13.11 -16.37
C GLN A 228 15.17 -13.82 -15.55
N VAL A 229 15.01 -15.11 -15.81
CA VAL A 229 14.17 -15.98 -14.98
C VAL A 229 14.97 -16.38 -13.74
N HIS A 230 14.40 -16.20 -12.56
CA HIS A 230 15.01 -16.75 -11.36
C HIS A 230 14.81 -18.27 -11.35
N SER A 231 15.86 -19.04 -11.65
CA SER A 231 15.86 -20.46 -11.32
C SER A 231 16.07 -20.56 -9.81
N GLN A 232 14.99 -20.78 -9.07
CA GLN A 232 15.10 -21.34 -7.74
C GLN A 232 15.42 -22.83 -7.91
N ASN A 233 16.68 -23.16 -8.18
CA ASN A 233 17.20 -24.48 -7.87
C ASN A 233 17.62 -24.42 -6.40
N PRO A 234 16.98 -25.14 -5.46
CA PRO A 234 17.56 -25.38 -4.16
C PRO A 234 18.71 -26.37 -4.39
N SER A 235 19.92 -25.86 -4.56
CA SER A 235 21.13 -26.68 -4.56
C SER A 235 21.58 -26.91 -3.11
N SER A 236 21.60 -28.21 -2.77
CA SER A 236 22.47 -28.89 -1.81
C SER A 236 22.12 -28.82 -0.33
#